data_AF-A0ABD5TLC0-F1
#
_entry.id   AF-A0ABD5TLC0-F1
#
_cell.length_a   1.000
_cell.length_b   1.000
_cell.length_c   1.000
_cell.angle_alpha   90.00
_cell.angle_beta   90.00
_cell.angle_gamma   90.00
#
_symmetry.space_group_name_H-M   'P 1'
#
loop_
_entity.id
_entity.type
_entity.pdbx_description
1 polymer ?
#
loop_
_entity_poly.entity_id
_entity_poly.type
_entity_poly.pdbx_seq_one_letter_code
_entity_poly.pdbx_strand_id
1 'polypeptide(L)'
;MAVYSRETYSYDEPFEVNGRIVEVLHHSPTHSRVTVLVERPESVVFTRADSDVSKRMSREAPDHVQSNWAYEEASFTCDADLASGGTCTREVESPDERCWQHDAR
;
A
#
# COMPACT_ATOMS: atom_id res chain seq x y z
N MET A 1 11.38 -12.35 -12.38
CA MET A 1 11.72 -12.39 -10.94
C MET A 1 10.42 -12.29 -10.15
N ALA A 2 10.34 -12.83 -8.93
CA ALA A 2 9.16 -12.62 -8.10
C ALA A 2 9.20 -11.20 -7.51
N VAL A 3 8.09 -10.47 -7.57
CA VAL A 3 7.96 -9.14 -6.98
C VAL A 3 7.25 -9.28 -5.64
N TYR A 4 7.81 -8.69 -4.58
CA TYR A 4 7.20 -8.71 -3.26
C TYR A 4 6.63 -7.32 -2.94
N SER A 5 5.35 -7.25 -2.58
CA SER A 5 4.66 -6.04 -2.14
C SER A 5 4.11 -6.20 -0.74
N ARG A 6 4.23 -5.15 0.09
CA ARG A 6 3.64 -5.12 1.42
C ARG A 6 2.28 -4.42 1.36
N GLU A 7 1.25 -5.07 1.88
CA GLU A 7 -0.13 -4.60 1.75
C GLU A 7 -0.89 -4.75 3.08
N THR A 8 -1.74 -3.78 3.40
CA THR A 8 -2.56 -3.78 4.62
C THR A 8 -4.03 -3.88 4.23
N TYR A 9 -4.73 -4.85 4.80
CA TYR A 9 -6.14 -5.13 4.56
C TYR A 9 -6.93 -5.03 5.86
N SER A 10 -8.19 -4.60 5.77
CA SER A 10 -9.18 -4.90 6.81
C SER A 10 -9.75 -6.29 6.54
N TYR A 11 -9.96 -7.07 7.60
CA TYR A 11 -10.63 -8.37 7.56
C TYR A 11 -11.99 -8.35 8.26
N ASP A 12 -12.57 -7.17 8.48
CA ASP A 12 -13.98 -7.03 8.87
C ASP A 12 -14.90 -7.63 7.80
N GLU A 13 -14.45 -7.62 6.54
CA GLU A 13 -15.07 -8.28 5.40
C GLU A 13 -14.03 -9.17 4.67
N PRO A 14 -14.47 -10.18 3.90
CA PRO A 14 -13.57 -10.95 3.06
C PRO A 14 -12.83 -10.03 2.08
N PHE A 15 -11.50 -10.13 2.03
CA PHE A 15 -10.66 -9.35 1.13
C PHE A 15 -9.95 -10.24 0.11
N GLU A 16 -9.73 -9.72 -1.09
CA GLU A 16 -9.00 -10.39 -2.15
C GLU A 16 -7.58 -9.81 -2.27
N VAL A 17 -6.61 -10.69 -2.48
CA VAL A 17 -5.21 -10.32 -2.67
C VAL A 17 -4.79 -10.66 -4.08
N ASN A 18 -4.22 -9.69 -4.80
CA ASN A 18 -3.68 -9.87 -6.15
C ASN A 18 -2.29 -10.50 -6.09
N GLY A 19 -2.21 -11.77 -5.70
CA GLY A 19 -0.97 -12.51 -5.58
C GLY A 19 -1.05 -13.60 -4.53
N ARG A 20 0.11 -14.09 -4.09
CA ARG A 20 0.21 -15.07 -3.01
C ARG A 20 0.69 -14.37 -1.75
N ILE A 21 -0.08 -14.44 -0.67
CA ILE A 21 0.42 -14.05 0.65
C ILE A 21 1.54 -15.02 1.03
N VAL A 22 2.74 -14.50 1.27
CA VAL A 22 3.91 -15.29 1.67
C VAL A 22 4.22 -15.15 3.15
N GLU A 23 3.85 -14.02 3.77
CA GLU A 23 4.08 -13.76 5.19
C GLU A 23 3.02 -12.81 5.75
N VAL A 24 2.62 -13.00 7.01
CA VAL A 24 1.81 -12.03 7.75
C VAL A 24 2.76 -11.26 8.67
N LEU A 25 2.92 -9.96 8.40
CA LEU A 25 3.88 -9.11 9.11
C LEU A 25 3.29 -8.54 10.40
N HIS A 26 2.00 -8.19 10.37
CA HIS A 26 1.31 -7.63 11.52
C HIS A 26 -0.17 -7.99 11.50
N HIS A 27 -0.74 -8.24 12.67
CA HIS A 27 -2.16 -8.54 12.84
C HIS A 27 -2.69 -7.77 14.05
N SER A 28 -3.56 -6.81 13.78
CA SER A 28 -4.21 -6.00 14.80
C SER A 28 -5.66 -6.46 14.98
N PRO A 29 -5.96 -7.25 16.04
CA PRO A 29 -7.33 -7.67 16.38
C PRO A 29 -8.23 -6.50 16.76
N THR A 30 -7.66 -5.44 17.33
CA THR A 30 -8.42 -4.27 17.80
C THR A 30 -9.00 -3.46 16.65
N HIS A 31 -8.29 -3.39 15.52
CA HIS A 31 -8.67 -2.59 14.36
C HIS A 31 -9.05 -3.44 13.15
N SER A 32 -9.21 -4.77 13.35
CA SER A 32 -9.50 -5.73 12.29
C SER A 32 -8.58 -5.61 11.07
N ARG A 33 -7.30 -5.29 11.29
CA ARG A 33 -6.32 -5.01 10.22
C ARG A 33 -5.22 -6.05 10.20
N VAL A 34 -4.82 -6.45 8.99
CA VAL A 34 -3.69 -7.36 8.76
C VAL A 34 -2.76 -6.76 7.72
N THR A 35 -1.48 -6.72 8.03
CA THR A 35 -0.42 -6.35 7.08
C THR A 35 0.29 -7.61 6.64
N VAL A 36 0.35 -7.83 5.34
CA VAL A 36 0.88 -9.04 4.71
C VAL A 36 1.93 -8.70 3.67
N LEU A 37 2.86 -9.62 3.45
CA LEU A 37 3.77 -9.62 2.31
C LEU A 37 3.17 -10.49 1.21
N VAL A 38 3.04 -9.93 0.02
CA VAL A 38 2.42 -10.55 -1.15
C VAL A 38 3.49 -10.76 -2.22
N GLU A 39 3.65 -12.00 -2.65
CA GLU A 39 4.43 -12.36 -3.82
C GLU A 39 3.56 -12.29 -5.07
N ARG A 40 3.97 -11.49 -6.05
CA ARG A 40 3.34 -11.38 -7.36
C ARG A 40 4.29 -11.91 -8.43
N PRO A 41 3.82 -12.73 -9.38
CA PRO A 41 4.60 -13.00 -10.57
C PRO A 41 4.82 -11.67 -11.30
N GLU A 42 6.04 -11.44 -11.79
CA GLU A 42 6.31 -10.31 -12.69
C GLU A 42 5.27 -10.35 -13.81
N SER A 43 4.33 -9.40 -13.81
CA SER A 43 3.49 -9.18 -14.97
C SER A 43 4.42 -8.66 -16.05
N VAL A 44 5.01 -9.57 -16.82
CA VAL A 44 5.64 -9.23 -18.09
C VAL A 44 4.49 -8.76 -18.97
N VAL A 45 4.21 -7.46 -18.92
CA VAL A 45 3.32 -6.81 -19.87
C VAL A 45 4.06 -6.88 -21.20
N PHE A 46 3.87 -7.99 -21.92
CA PHE A 46 4.19 -8.04 -23.33
C PHE A 46 3.23 -7.09 -24.02
N THR A 47 3.64 -5.83 -24.22
CA THR A 47 3.03 -4.96 -25.21
C THR A 47 3.37 -5.53 -26.58
N ARG A 48 2.67 -6.60 -26.98
CA ARG A 48 2.58 -6.95 -28.39
C ARG A 48 1.62 -5.95 -29.02
N ALA A 49 2.23 -4.97 -29.69
CA ALA A 49 1.59 -4.26 -30.79
C ALA A 49 0.97 -5.27 -31.75
N ASP A 50 -0.35 -5.21 -31.94
CA ASP A 50 -1.02 -5.08 -33.25
C ASP A 50 -2.54 -4.99 -32.97
N SER A 51 -3.13 -3.78 -33.04
CA SER A 51 -3.99 -3.32 -34.15
C SER A 51 -5.41 -3.91 -34.12
N ASP A 52 -6.42 -3.12 -33.71
CA ASP A 52 -7.47 -2.63 -34.64
C ASP A 52 -8.56 -1.79 -33.94
N VAL A 53 -8.65 -0.53 -34.40
CA VAL A 53 -9.81 0.39 -34.51
C VAL A 53 -10.81 0.58 -33.33
N SER A 54 -10.80 1.79 -32.73
CA SER A 54 -11.79 2.85 -33.02
C SER A 54 -11.77 4.02 -32.01
N LYS A 55 -10.79 4.92 -32.19
CA LYS A 55 -10.95 6.39 -32.34
C LYS A 55 -12.10 7.11 -31.61
N ARG A 56 -11.80 7.95 -30.60
CA ARG A 56 -12.27 9.36 -30.37
C ARG A 56 -11.32 10.09 -29.40
N MET A 57 -10.23 10.72 -29.87
CA MET A 57 -10.02 12.19 -29.93
C MET A 57 -10.38 12.92 -28.61
N SER A 58 -9.47 13.53 -27.85
CA SER A 58 -8.66 14.69 -28.27
C SER A 58 -7.53 15.00 -27.27
N ARG A 59 -6.38 15.44 -27.82
CA ARG A 59 -5.37 16.41 -27.31
C ARG A 59 -5.25 16.53 -25.78
N GLU A 60 -4.11 16.25 -25.16
CA GLU A 60 -2.84 17.00 -25.23
C GLU A 60 -1.63 16.06 -24.97
N ALA A 61 -0.45 16.42 -25.47
CA ALA A 61 0.83 15.75 -25.20
C ALA A 61 1.86 16.84 -24.84
N PRO A 62 3.05 16.54 -24.27
CA PRO A 62 3.55 15.31 -23.65
C PRO A 62 4.06 15.62 -22.21
N ASP A 63 5.05 14.85 -21.73
CA ASP A 63 6.02 15.20 -20.67
C ASP A 63 5.85 14.46 -19.32
N HIS A 64 6.81 13.57 -19.06
CA HIS A 64 7.10 12.93 -17.77
C HIS A 64 6.00 12.07 -17.13
N VAL A 65 5.82 10.83 -17.62
CA VAL A 65 5.47 9.73 -16.70
C VAL A 65 6.70 9.48 -15.85
N GLN A 66 6.78 10.23 -14.76
CA GLN A 66 7.80 10.12 -13.74
C GLN A 66 7.75 8.68 -13.23
N SER A 67 8.71 7.89 -13.69
CA SER A 67 9.00 6.56 -13.17
C SER A 67 9.54 6.74 -11.75
N ASN A 68 8.68 7.08 -10.81
CA ASN A 68 9.00 7.10 -9.40
C ASN A 68 8.70 5.70 -8.88
N TRP A 69 9.60 4.76 -9.16
CA TRP A 69 9.76 3.56 -8.35
C TRP A 69 10.38 3.99 -7.01
N ALA A 70 9.71 4.92 -6.33
CA ALA A 70 9.98 5.20 -4.95
C ALA A 70 9.72 3.88 -4.25
N TYR A 71 10.78 3.33 -3.67
CA TYR A 71 10.63 2.63 -2.40
C TYR A 71 9.83 3.62 -1.55
N GLU A 72 8.50 3.51 -1.53
CA GLU A 72 7.68 4.32 -0.64
C GLU A 72 8.17 3.91 0.73
N GLU A 73 9.02 4.76 1.30
CA GLU A 73 9.49 4.65 2.66
C GLU A 73 8.22 4.43 3.47
N ALA A 74 8.09 3.21 3.96
CA ALA A 74 6.90 2.71 4.59
C ALA A 74 6.52 3.66 5.74
N SER A 75 5.70 4.67 5.48
CA SER A 75 5.29 5.61 6.51
C SER A 75 4.25 4.93 7.37
N PHE A 76 4.61 4.72 8.63
CA PHE A 76 3.68 4.22 9.63
C PHE A 76 3.06 5.42 10.35
N THR A 77 1.86 5.27 10.89
CA THR A 77 1.22 6.33 11.68
C THR A 77 1.01 5.86 13.11
N CYS A 78 1.17 6.77 14.07
CA CYS A 78 1.08 6.50 15.50
C CYS A 78 -0.23 5.82 15.93
N ASP A 79 -1.35 6.13 15.27
CA ASP A 79 -2.71 5.60 15.45
C ASP A 79 -3.29 5.71 16.88
N ALA A 80 -2.62 6.44 17.79
CA ALA A 80 -3.09 6.61 19.17
C ALA A 80 -4.35 7.47 19.26
N ASP A 81 -5.24 7.14 20.19
CA ASP A 81 -6.44 7.91 20.49
C ASP A 81 -6.11 9.31 21.02
N LEU A 82 -6.61 10.34 20.35
CA LEU A 82 -6.62 11.69 20.86
C LEU A 82 -7.75 11.87 21.86
N ALA A 83 -7.53 12.68 22.88
CA ALA A 83 -8.57 13.10 23.84
C ALA A 83 -9.79 13.78 23.18
N SER A 84 -9.63 14.26 21.94
CA SER A 84 -10.70 14.82 21.11
C SER A 84 -11.56 13.79 20.37
N GLY A 85 -11.29 12.48 20.51
CA GLY A 85 -12.07 11.40 19.89
C GLY A 85 -11.70 11.07 18.44
N GLY A 86 -10.45 11.31 18.05
CA GLY A 86 -9.90 10.89 16.74
C GLY A 86 -8.57 10.14 16.92
N THR A 87 -7.97 9.62 15.85
CA THR A 87 -6.68 8.91 15.91
C THR A 87 -5.52 9.74 15.41
N CYS A 88 -4.33 9.47 15.96
CA CYS A 88 -3.11 10.20 15.65
C CYS A 88 -2.53 9.75 14.31
N THR A 89 -2.52 10.64 13.33
CA THR A 89 -1.98 10.38 11.99
C THR A 89 -0.52 10.80 11.83
N ARG A 90 0.19 11.08 12.93
CA ARG A 90 1.62 11.44 12.88
C ARG A 90 2.46 10.26 12.45
N GLU A 91 3.43 10.54 11.58
CA GLU A 91 4.36 9.54 11.06
C GLU A 91 5.29 9.02 12.17
N VAL A 92 5.57 7.71 12.12
CA VAL A 92 6.46 6.97 13.01
C VAL A 92 7.33 6.01 12.21
N GLU A 93 8.48 5.64 12.77
CA GLU A 93 9.47 4.79 12.10
C GLU A 93 9.07 3.30 12.16
N SER A 94 8.33 2.91 13.19
CA SER A 94 7.83 1.54 13.38
C SER A 94 6.32 1.50 13.68
N PRO A 95 5.59 0.46 13.24
CA PRO A 95 4.14 0.35 13.49
C PRO A 95 3.78 0.11 14.96
N ASP A 96 4.75 -0.36 15.77
CA ASP A 96 4.59 -0.55 17.22
C ASP A 96 4.97 0.72 18.01
N GLU A 97 5.57 1.71 17.34
CA GLU A 97 5.97 2.96 17.98
C GLU A 97 4.81 3.95 18.05
N ARG A 98 4.84 4.75 19.11
CA ARG A 98 4.02 5.93 19.24
C ARG A 98 4.84 7.14 18.85
N CYS A 99 4.20 8.13 18.23
CA CYS A 99 4.91 9.38 17.96
C CYS A 99 5.31 10.02 19.29
N TRP A 100 6.29 10.92 19.27
CA TRP A 100 6.82 11.63 20.44
C TRP A 100 5.77 12.33 21.34
N GLN A 101 4.54 12.55 20.86
CA GLN A 101 3.43 13.07 21.67
C GLN A 101 2.72 12.01 22.51
N HIS A 102 2.83 10.76 22.11
CA HIS A 102 2.18 9.59 22.69
C HIS A 102 3.20 8.53 23.12
N ASP A 103 4.49 8.87 23.09
CA ASP A 103 5.57 8.04 23.59
C ASP A 103 5.37 7.86 25.10
N ALA A 104 4.79 6.72 25.46
CA ALA A 104 4.54 6.33 26.83
C ALA A 104 5.85 5.83 27.42
N ARG A 105 6.47 6.71 28.19
CA ARG A 105 7.62 6.41 29.02
C ARG A 105 7.31 5.34 30.07
#